data_AF-A0AAE9I955-F1
#
_entry.id   AF-A0AAE9I955-F1
#
_cell.length_a   1.000
_cell.length_b   1.000
_cell.length_c   1.000
_cell.angle_alpha   90.00
_cell.angle_beta   90.00
_cell.angle_gamma   90.00
#
_symmetry.space_group_name_H-M   'P 1'
#
loop_
_entity.id
_entity.type
_entity.pdbx_description
1 polymer ?
#
loop_
_entity_poly.entity_id
_entity_poly.type
_entity_poly.pdbx_seq_one_letter_code
_entity_poly.pdbx_strand_id
1 'polypeptide(L)'
;MSIQTFDSLEALVHAVGQTEINEWVFANLERVQSNPLNSTYYIIPEEELWELEDAGLTVTNHRDESIPASLPDHHVQSWLEVATVQDVIEVLRHSGSEPDIERIAQGLRYYHEYDAFME
;
A
#
# COMPACT_ATOMS: atom_id res chain seq x y z
N MET A 1 -15.29 5.10 -5.10
CA MET A 1 -15.10 4.09 -4.02
C MET A 1 -14.87 4.85 -2.71
N SER A 2 -14.81 4.19 -1.56
CA SER A 2 -14.45 4.85 -0.29
C SER A 2 -13.07 4.39 0.17
N ILE A 3 -12.38 5.19 0.99
CA ILE A 3 -11.07 4.87 1.55
C ILE A 3 -11.14 3.50 2.24
N GLN A 4 -10.24 2.60 1.85
CA GLN A 4 -10.10 1.28 2.45
C GLN A 4 -8.92 1.30 3.42
N THR A 5 -9.12 0.71 4.61
CA THR A 5 -8.08 0.59 5.65
C THR A 5 -7.84 -0.87 5.96
N PHE A 6 -6.57 -1.25 6.07
CA PHE A 6 -6.13 -2.61 6.38
C PHE A 6 -5.16 -2.56 7.57
N ASP A 7 -5.49 -3.25 8.65
CA ASP A 7 -4.69 -3.24 9.89
C ASP A 7 -3.48 -4.19 9.86
N SER A 8 -3.25 -4.89 8.75
CA SER A 8 -2.12 -5.79 8.54
C SER A 8 -1.79 -5.96 7.06
N LEU A 9 -0.57 -6.44 6.77
CA LEU A 9 -0.18 -6.79 5.41
C LEU A 9 -1.02 -7.93 4.85
N GLU A 10 -1.38 -8.91 5.68
CA GLU A 10 -2.21 -10.04 5.28
C GLU A 10 -3.60 -9.57 4.81
N ALA A 11 -4.21 -8.62 5.51
CA ALA A 11 -5.49 -8.03 5.12
C ALA A 11 -5.39 -7.28 3.78
N LEU A 12 -4.31 -6.52 3.57
CA LEU A 12 -4.04 -5.85 2.29
C LEU A 12 -3.90 -6.88 1.17
N VAL A 13 -3.04 -7.89 1.33
CA VAL A 13 -2.76 -8.94 0.33
C VAL A 13 -4.04 -9.68 -0.07
N HIS A 14 -4.90 -10.02 0.89
CA HIS A 14 -6.17 -10.67 0.61
C HIS A 14 -7.11 -9.78 -0.21
N ALA A 15 -7.16 -8.48 0.06
CA ALA A 15 -8.01 -7.54 -0.65
C ALA A 15 -7.50 -7.26 -2.08
N VAL A 16 -6.19 -7.03 -2.24
CA VAL A 16 -5.60 -6.75 -3.55
C VAL A 16 -5.63 -7.97 -4.46
N GLY A 17 -5.52 -9.19 -3.93
CA GLY A 17 -5.62 -10.42 -4.73
C GLY A 17 -6.99 -10.65 -5.39
N GLN A 18 -8.01 -9.86 -5.06
CA GLN A 18 -9.38 -9.99 -5.57
C GLN A 18 -9.86 -8.79 -6.37
N THR A 19 -8.98 -7.82 -6.63
CA THR A 19 -9.37 -6.51 -7.14
C THR A 19 -8.65 -6.17 -8.45
N GLU A 20 -9.35 -5.55 -9.39
CA GLU A 20 -8.74 -5.00 -10.62
C GLU A 20 -8.50 -3.48 -10.49
N ILE A 21 -8.44 -3.00 -9.25
CA ILE A 21 -8.30 -1.58 -8.92
C ILE A 21 -6.88 -1.12 -9.26
N ASN A 22 -6.78 -0.09 -10.09
CA ASN A 22 -5.54 0.60 -10.44
C ASN A 22 -5.34 1.83 -9.55
N GLU A 23 -5.12 1.61 -8.25
CA GLU A 23 -4.94 2.67 -7.25
C GLU A 23 -3.62 2.48 -6.51
N TRP A 24 -3.24 3.50 -5.74
CA TRP A 24 -2.04 3.44 -4.89
C TRP A 24 -2.35 2.90 -3.50
N VAL A 25 -1.42 2.09 -2.99
CA VAL A 25 -1.33 1.75 -1.58
C VAL A 25 -0.57 2.86 -0.88
N PHE A 26 -1.16 3.39 0.19
CA PHE A 26 -0.55 4.36 1.08
C PHE A 26 -0.20 3.72 2.42
N ALA A 27 0.94 4.09 2.99
CA ALA A 27 1.37 3.62 4.30
C ALA A 27 2.36 4.58 4.96
N ASN A 28 2.55 4.43 6.27
CA ASN A 28 3.69 5.03 6.97
C ASN A 28 4.93 4.14 6.75
N LEU A 29 5.87 4.57 5.90
CA LEU A 29 7.01 3.76 5.52
C LEU A 29 7.99 3.49 6.66
N GLU A 30 8.11 4.38 7.65
CA GLU A 30 8.95 4.12 8.84
C GLU A 30 8.40 2.93 9.64
N ARG A 31 7.07 2.83 9.75
CA ARG A 31 6.41 1.69 10.38
C ARG A 31 6.52 0.43 9.54
N VAL A 32 6.29 0.53 8.23
CA VAL A 32 6.41 -0.62 7.32
C VAL A 32 7.82 -1.19 7.32
N GLN A 33 8.86 -0.34 7.36
CA GLN A 33 10.25 -0.81 7.43
C GLN A 33 10.57 -1.53 8.75
N SER A 34 9.95 -1.11 9.85
CA SER A 34 10.19 -1.67 11.18
C SER A 34 9.37 -2.94 11.45
N ASN A 35 8.12 -2.98 10.99
CA ASN A 35 7.18 -4.07 11.21
C ASN A 35 6.12 -4.12 10.08
N PRO A 36 6.49 -4.65 8.90
CA PRO A 36 5.59 -4.65 7.74
C PRO A 36 4.32 -5.47 7.98
N LEU A 37 4.44 -6.58 8.71
CA LEU A 37 3.29 -7.48 8.93
C LEU A 37 2.15 -6.83 9.73
N ASN A 38 2.50 -5.95 10.68
CA ASN A 38 1.54 -5.31 11.59
C ASN A 38 1.52 -3.78 11.41
N SER A 39 1.66 -3.32 10.17
CA SER A 39 1.47 -1.91 9.79
C SER A 39 0.08 -1.68 9.22
N THR A 40 -0.39 -0.44 9.30
CA THR A 40 -1.64 -0.03 8.67
C THR A 40 -1.39 0.41 7.23
N TYR A 41 -2.24 -0.07 6.33
CA TYR A 41 -2.22 0.24 4.91
C TYR A 41 -3.55 0.85 4.48
N TYR A 42 -3.50 1.72 3.49
CA TYR A 42 -4.68 2.36 2.93
C TYR A 42 -4.69 2.21 1.41
N ILE A 43 -5.87 2.04 0.83
CA ILE A 43 -6.11 2.32 -0.59
C ILE A 43 -7.07 3.50 -0.62
N ILE A 44 -6.58 4.61 -1.15
CA ILE A 44 -7.30 5.89 -1.22
C ILE A 44 -7.61 6.12 -2.69
N PRO A 45 -8.87 5.99 -3.13
CA PRO A 45 -9.25 6.26 -4.51
C PRO A 45 -8.88 7.68 -4.94
N GLU A 46 -8.29 7.84 -6.13
CA GLU A 46 -7.93 9.16 -6.65
C GLU A 46 -9.12 10.13 -6.67
N GLU A 47 -10.27 9.67 -7.18
CA GLU A 47 -11.50 10.49 -7.25
C GLU A 47 -11.92 11.00 -5.86
N GLU A 48 -11.83 10.15 -4.83
CA GLU A 48 -12.21 10.54 -3.47
C GLU A 48 -11.20 11.53 -2.87
N LEU A 49 -9.91 11.35 -3.14
CA LEU A 49 -8.89 12.30 -2.72
C LEU A 49 -9.12 13.69 -3.34
N TRP A 50 -9.56 13.75 -4.60
CA TRP A 50 -9.88 15.00 -5.29
C TRP A 50 -11.11 15.67 -4.69
N GLU A 51 -12.17 14.91 -4.40
CA GLU A 51 -13.38 15.42 -3.73
C GLU A 51 -13.05 15.98 -2.34
N LEU A 52 -12.17 15.30 -1.58
CA LEU A 52 -11.70 15.77 -0.29
C LEU A 52 -10.86 17.04 -0.42
N GLU A 53 -10.03 17.15 -1.45
CA GLU A 53 -9.21 18.33 -1.69
C GLU A 53 -10.08 19.56 -2.03
N ASP A 54 -11.07 19.41 -2.91
CA ASP A 54 -12.03 20.48 -3.24
C ASP A 54 -12.83 20.94 -2.01
N ALA A 55 -13.16 19.99 -1.13
CA ALA A 55 -13.83 20.27 0.14
C ALA A 55 -12.91 20.87 1.23
N GLY A 56 -11.60 20.97 0.99
CA GLY A 56 -10.62 21.42 1.98
C GLY A 56 -10.44 20.45 3.16
N LEU A 57 -10.68 19.15 2.91
CA LEU A 57 -10.60 18.06 3.88
C LEU A 57 -9.33 17.20 3.73
N THR A 58 -8.30 17.74 3.08
CA THR A 58 -6.97 17.13 2.98
C THR A 58 -5.95 17.89 3.83
N VAL A 59 -4.86 17.21 4.16
CA VAL A 59 -3.66 17.80 4.75
C VAL A 59 -2.45 17.40 3.91
N THR A 60 -1.43 18.24 3.92
CA THR A 60 -0.14 17.92 3.30
C THR A 60 0.70 17.09 4.26
N ASN A 61 1.15 15.91 3.83
CA ASN A 61 2.07 15.09 4.60
C ASN A 61 3.51 15.63 4.55
N HIS A 62 4.45 14.94 5.20
CA HIS A 62 5.86 15.32 5.24
C HIS A 62 6.62 15.22 3.90
N ARG A 63 6.00 14.69 2.85
CA ARG A 63 6.54 14.56 1.49
C ARG A 63 5.86 15.49 0.48
N ASP A 64 5.11 16.48 0.96
CA ASP A 64 4.31 17.39 0.12
C ASP A 64 3.17 16.69 -0.65
N GLU A 65 2.71 15.51 -0.21
CA GLU A 65 1.56 14.82 -0.80
C GLU A 65 0.26 15.19 -0.06
N SER A 66 -0.84 15.32 -0.82
CA SER A 66 -2.20 15.52 -0.29
C SER A 66 -2.74 14.20 0.24
N ILE A 67 -3.13 14.15 1.51
CA ILE A 67 -3.76 12.98 2.13
C ILE A 67 -5.05 13.38 2.87
N PRO A 68 -6.02 12.47 3.07
CA PRO A 68 -7.23 12.78 3.82
C PRO A 68 -6.92 13.23 5.26
N ALA A 69 -7.48 14.35 5.69
CA ALA A 69 -7.32 14.88 7.05
C ALA A 69 -7.95 13.97 8.14
N SER A 70 -8.78 13.02 7.72
CA SER A 70 -9.39 12.01 8.58
C SER A 70 -8.44 10.87 8.96
N LEU A 71 -7.29 10.73 8.29
CA LEU A 71 -6.32 9.69 8.62
C LEU A 71 -5.68 9.98 9.99
N PRO A 72 -5.55 8.98 10.86
CA PRO A 72 -4.95 9.18 12.19
C PRO A 72 -3.43 9.39 12.14
N ASP A 73 -2.78 9.01 11.04
CA ASP A 73 -1.34 9.12 10.85
C ASP A 73 -1.03 10.00 9.62
N HIS A 74 -0.50 11.20 9.87
CA HIS A 74 -0.16 12.14 8.81
C HIS A 74 1.25 11.92 8.22
N HIS A 75 1.97 10.86 8.65
CA HIS A 75 3.16 10.39 7.96
C HIS A 75 2.86 9.34 6.88
N VAL A 76 1.58 9.02 6.67
CA VAL A 76 1.13 8.19 5.54
C VAL A 76 1.48 8.89 4.23
N GLN A 77 2.00 8.12 3.29
CA GLN A 77 2.39 8.55 1.95
C GLN A 77 2.16 7.43 0.94
N SER A 78 2.20 7.77 -0.34
CA SER A 78 2.21 6.80 -1.43
C SER A 78 3.35 5.79 -1.26
N TRP A 79 3.06 4.50 -1.47
CA TRP A 79 4.03 3.42 -1.31
C TRP A 79 4.25 2.62 -2.60
N LEU A 80 3.22 1.91 -3.07
CA LEU A 80 3.27 1.03 -4.24
C LEU A 80 1.91 1.07 -4.94
N GLU A 81 1.88 0.87 -6.26
CA GLU A 81 0.63 0.63 -6.97
C GLU A 81 0.05 -0.73 -6.55
N VAL A 82 -1.28 -0.85 -6.51
CA VAL A 82 -1.96 -2.13 -6.25
C VAL A 82 -1.49 -3.21 -7.25
N ALA A 83 -1.32 -2.83 -8.52
CA ALA A 83 -0.77 -3.71 -9.56
C ALA A 83 0.62 -4.23 -9.21
N THR A 84 1.51 -3.38 -8.69
CA THR A 84 2.84 -3.81 -8.22
C THR A 84 2.76 -4.82 -7.09
N VAL A 85 1.84 -4.65 -6.14
CA VAL A 85 1.64 -5.62 -5.04
C VAL A 85 1.20 -6.97 -5.62
N GLN A 86 0.31 -6.96 -6.60
CA GLN A 86 -0.14 -8.17 -7.30
C GLN A 86 1.01 -8.84 -8.05
N ASP A 87 1.78 -8.09 -8.84
CA ASP A 87 2.91 -8.59 -9.61
C ASP A 87 3.95 -9.25 -8.71
N VAL A 88 4.27 -8.65 -7.56
CA VAL A 88 5.19 -9.24 -6.57
C VAL A 88 4.67 -10.59 -6.09
N ILE A 89 3.38 -10.70 -5.75
CA ILE A 89 2.78 -11.96 -5.30
C ILE A 89 2.84 -13.01 -6.42
N GLU A 90 2.55 -12.63 -7.66
CA GLU A 90 2.58 -13.53 -8.81
C GLU A 90 3.99 -14.04 -9.12
N VAL A 91 5.01 -13.16 -9.14
CA VAL A 91 6.41 -13.55 -9.34
C VAL A 91 6.87 -14.52 -8.25
N LEU A 92 6.55 -14.23 -6.99
CA LEU A 92 6.90 -15.12 -5.89
C LEU A 92 6.21 -16.47 -6.01
N ARG A 93 4.94 -16.52 -6.45
CA ARG A 93 4.22 -17.77 -6.70
C ARG A 93 4.87 -18.58 -7.81
N HIS A 94 5.40 -17.94 -8.86
CA HIS A 94 6.13 -18.61 -9.94
C HIS A 94 7.48 -19.19 -9.50
N SER A 95 8.08 -18.69 -8.40
CA SER A 95 9.35 -19.20 -7.85
C SER A 95 9.22 -20.57 -7.15
N GLY A 96 8.00 -21.08 -6.93
CA GLY A 96 7.79 -22.46 -6.49
C GLY A 96 6.48 -22.70 -5.74
N SER A 97 6.44 -22.38 -4.44
CA SER A 97 5.30 -22.59 -3.55
C SER A 97 4.50 -21.30 -3.34
N GLU A 98 3.24 -21.41 -2.92
CA GLU A 98 2.45 -20.23 -2.50
C GLU A 98 3.25 -19.45 -1.44
N PRO A 99 3.57 -18.16 -1.69
CA PRO A 99 4.40 -17.40 -0.77
C PRO A 99 3.64 -17.12 0.51
N ASP A 100 4.28 -17.37 1.65
CA ASP A 100 3.78 -16.89 2.94
C ASP A 100 3.89 -15.37 3.05
N ILE A 101 3.23 -14.80 4.06
CA ILE A 101 3.17 -13.35 4.23
C ILE A 101 4.55 -12.73 4.52
N GLU A 102 5.48 -13.48 5.10
CA GLU A 102 6.84 -13.01 5.36
C GLU A 102 7.63 -12.89 4.05
N ARG A 103 7.49 -13.87 3.15
CA ARG A 103 8.08 -13.84 1.81
C ARG A 103 7.49 -12.73 0.95
N ILE A 104 6.18 -12.47 1.05
CA ILE A 104 5.54 -11.34 0.38
C ILE A 104 6.09 -10.01 0.93
N ALA A 105 6.21 -9.86 2.26
CA ALA A 105 6.79 -8.65 2.85
C ALA A 105 8.23 -8.40 2.36
N GLN A 106 9.04 -9.46 2.24
CA GLN A 106 10.39 -9.38 1.67
C GLN A 106 10.36 -8.95 0.19
N GLY A 107 9.44 -9.50 -0.61
CA GLY A 107 9.24 -9.13 -2.02
C GLY A 107 8.88 -7.67 -2.21
N LEU A 108 7.90 -7.17 -1.46
CA LEU A 108 7.46 -5.78 -1.54
C LEU A 108 8.57 -4.81 -1.11
N ARG A 109 9.32 -5.18 -0.06
CA ARG A 109 10.49 -4.40 0.37
C ARG A 109 11.59 -4.39 -0.69
N TYR A 110 11.90 -5.55 -1.26
CA TYR A 110 12.92 -5.67 -2.30
C TYR A 110 12.55 -4.82 -3.52
N TYR A 111 11.29 -4.90 -3.97
CA TYR A 111 10.79 -4.07 -5.05
C TYR A 111 10.88 -2.58 -4.73
N HIS A 112 10.43 -2.16 -3.54
CA HIS A 112 10.49 -0.76 -3.12
C HIS A 112 11.93 -0.21 -3.06
N GLU A 113 12.92 -1.05 -2.70
CA GLU A 113 14.32 -0.64 -2.55
C GLU A 113 15.09 -0.65 -3.88
N TYR A 114 14.77 -1.59 -4.78
CA TYR A 114 15.57 -1.85 -5.98
C TYR A 114 14.83 -1.62 -7.30
N ASP A 115 13.53 -1.34 -7.28
CA ASP A 115 12.67 -1.28 -8.47
C ASP A 115 12.82 -2.55 -9.33
N ALA A 116 12.84 -3.70 -8.65
CA ALA A 116 13.10 -5.01 -9.23
C ALA A 116 12.37 -6.11 -8.47
N PHE A 117 12.04 -7.20 -9.15
CA PHE A 117 11.44 -8.37 -8.50
C PHE A 117 12.50 -9.26 -7.86
N MET A 118 12.16 -9.86 -6.72
CA MET A 118 12.99 -10.88 -6.08
C MET A 118 12.75 -12.23 -6.78
N GLU A 119 13.82 -12.79 -7.37
CA GLU A 119 13.83 -14.09 -8.04
C GLU A 119 14.05 -15.27 -7.07
#